data_AF-A0A4R5AVI3-F1
#
_entry.id   AF-A0A4R5AVI3-F1
#
_cell.length_a   1.000
_cell.length_b   1.000
_cell.length_c   1.000
_cell.angle_alpha   90.00
_cell.angle_beta   90.00
_cell.angle_gamma   90.00
#
_symmetry.space_group_name_H-M   'P 1'
#
loop_
_entity.id
_entity.type
_entity.pdbx_description
1 polymer ?
#
loop_
_entity_poly.entity_id
_entity_poly.type
_entity_poly.pdbx_seq_one_letter_code
_entity_poly.pdbx_strand_id
1 'polypeptide(L)'
;MVNITGICNTVSDHKLEFNAIILKSFDEERTNDILVLASHFNGLLNFGLVRVNIKYNYVSFVYSGDLLTYMLYPQEIENDCFDHYDLTKDCVWSFYRLMETGEDPVFVFSELLQRKDEKNKEDNTVGLKE
;
A
#
# COMPACT_ATOMS: atom_id res chain seq x y z
N MET A 1 4.69 -15.37 -5.14
CA MET A 1 4.01 -14.61 -6.20
C MET A 1 2.88 -13.85 -5.52
N VAL A 2 2.98 -12.53 -5.41
CA VAL A 2 1.99 -11.71 -4.70
C VAL A 2 0.80 -11.48 -5.66
N ASN A 3 -0.34 -12.11 -5.38
CA ASN A 3 -1.55 -11.94 -6.18
C ASN A 3 -2.30 -10.70 -5.73
N ILE A 4 -2.10 -9.56 -6.41
CA ILE A 4 -2.94 -8.38 -6.25
C ILE A 4 -4.27 -8.68 -6.93
N THR A 5 -5.32 -8.85 -6.13
CA THR A 5 -6.63 -9.24 -6.65
C THR A 5 -7.48 -8.02 -6.91
N GLY A 6 -7.39 -7.49 -8.13
CA GLY A 6 -8.25 -6.42 -8.62
C GLY A 6 -7.69 -5.03 -8.32
N ILE A 7 -7.06 -4.44 -9.33
CA ILE A 7 -6.83 -3.00 -9.38
C ILE A 7 -8.03 -2.39 -10.11
N CYS A 8 -8.71 -1.43 -9.49
CA CYS A 8 -9.79 -0.69 -10.13
C CYS A 8 -9.63 0.82 -9.93
N ASN A 9 -10.05 1.60 -10.91
CA ASN A 9 -9.98 3.04 -10.87
C ASN A 9 -11.38 3.63 -10.77
N THR A 10 -11.57 4.60 -9.89
CA THR A 10 -12.83 5.31 -9.71
C THR A 10 -12.58 6.81 -9.79
N VAL A 11 -13.48 7.53 -10.45
CA VAL A 11 -13.47 9.00 -10.44
C VAL A 11 -14.56 9.47 -9.49
N SER A 12 -14.19 10.21 -8.45
CA SER A 12 -15.12 10.79 -7.48
C SER A 12 -14.56 12.08 -6.90
N ASP A 13 -15.43 13.06 -6.61
CA ASP A 13 -15.05 14.32 -5.94
C ASP A 13 -13.82 15.03 -6.52
N HIS A 14 -13.75 15.15 -7.85
CA HIS A 14 -12.62 15.74 -8.58
C HIS A 14 -11.28 15.02 -8.40
N LYS A 15 -11.30 13.74 -7.99
CA LYS A 15 -10.13 12.87 -7.84
C LYS A 15 -10.24 11.62 -8.70
N LEU A 16 -9.08 11.11 -9.10
CA LEU A 16 -8.93 9.74 -9.59
C LEU A 16 -8.38 8.89 -8.43
N GLU A 17 -9.12 7.85 -8.05
CA GLU A 17 -8.71 6.88 -7.04
C GLU A 17 -8.29 5.58 -7.71
N PHE A 18 -7.08 5.12 -7.42
CA PHE A 18 -6.58 3.78 -7.72
C PHE A 18 -6.81 2.90 -6.49
N ASN A 19 -7.51 1.79 -6.65
CA ASN A 19 -7.90 0.91 -5.56
C ASN A 19 -7.33 -0.48 -5.77
N ALA A 20 -6.78 -1.09 -4.73
CA ALA A 20 -6.32 -2.48 -4.72
C ALA A 20 -6.83 -3.22 -3.48
N ILE A 21 -7.43 -4.40 -3.66
CA ILE A 21 -7.76 -5.28 -2.54
C ILE A 21 -6.48 -6.02 -2.12
N ILE A 22 -6.06 -5.79 -0.88
CA ILE A 22 -4.85 -6.38 -0.29
C ILE A 22 -5.15 -7.68 0.43
N LEU A 23 -6.24 -7.72 1.19
CA LEU A 23 -6.65 -8.87 1.98
C LEU A 23 -8.15 -9.10 1.79
N LYS A 24 -8.53 -10.27 1.27
CA LYS A 24 -9.94 -10.57 0.92
C LYS A 24 -10.81 -11.01 2.11
N SER A 25 -10.18 -11.48 3.16
CA SER A 25 -10.80 -12.01 4.38
C SER A 25 -9.76 -12.15 5.46
N PHE A 26 -10.15 -11.92 6.70
CA PHE A 26 -9.33 -12.16 7.89
C PHE A 26 -10.19 -12.68 9.04
N ASP A 27 -9.54 -13.31 10.02
CA ASP A 27 -10.18 -13.78 11.24
C ASP A 27 -10.48 -12.59 12.17
N GLU A 28 -11.63 -12.61 12.84
CA GLU A 28 -12.05 -11.52 13.72
C GLU A 28 -11.03 -11.25 14.85
N GLU A 29 -10.34 -12.28 15.34
CA GLU A 29 -9.28 -12.17 16.35
C GLU A 29 -8.11 -11.28 15.89
N ARG A 30 -7.89 -11.16 14.59
CA ARG A 30 -6.82 -10.35 13.98
C ARG A 30 -7.24 -8.92 13.66
N THR A 31 -8.49 -8.56 13.89
CA THR A 31 -9.03 -7.24 13.52
C THR A 31 -8.23 -6.10 14.16
N ASN A 32 -7.87 -6.21 15.44
CA ASN A 32 -7.11 -5.17 16.13
C ASN A 32 -5.71 -5.00 15.53
N ASP A 33 -4.99 -6.10 15.31
CA ASP A 33 -3.65 -6.06 14.72
C ASP A 33 -3.67 -5.44 13.30
N ILE A 34 -4.69 -5.81 12.51
CA ILE A 34 -4.92 -5.27 11.17
C ILE A 34 -5.19 -3.76 11.21
N LEU A 35 -6.02 -3.30 12.16
CA LEU A 35 -6.32 -1.88 12.32
C LEU A 35 -5.08 -1.08 12.76
N VAL A 36 -4.27 -1.64 13.66
CA VAL A 36 -3.01 -1.02 14.10
C VAL A 36 -2.03 -0.93 12.93
N LEU A 37 -1.83 -2.01 12.19
CA LEU A 37 -0.95 -2.00 11.01
C LEU A 37 -1.44 -0.99 9.95
N ALA A 38 -2.74 -0.95 9.68
CA ALA A 38 -3.32 0.04 8.77
C ALA A 38 -3.07 1.48 9.25
N SER A 39 -3.17 1.74 10.55
CA SER A 39 -2.87 3.05 11.12
C SER A 39 -1.41 3.45 10.93
N HIS A 40 -0.46 2.51 11.03
CA HIS A 40 0.95 2.78 10.76
C HIS A 40 1.18 3.16 9.30
N PHE A 41 0.59 2.42 8.36
CA PHE A 41 0.63 2.79 6.94
C PHE A 41 0.04 4.17 6.69
N ASN A 42 -1.15 4.46 7.24
CA ASN A 42 -1.82 5.74 7.04
C ASN A 42 -1.07 6.94 7.64
N GLY A 43 -0.19 6.70 8.62
CA GLY A 43 0.71 7.73 9.14
C GLY A 43 1.93 8.01 8.24
N LEU A 44 2.31 7.07 7.38
CA LEU A 44 3.48 7.18 6.48
C LEU A 44 3.09 7.64 5.07
N LEU A 45 1.91 7.27 4.60
CA LEU A 45 1.45 7.49 3.23
C LEU A 45 0.90 8.92 3.06
N ASN A 46 1.48 9.68 2.12
CA ASN A 46 1.01 11.05 1.82
C ASN A 46 -0.24 11.09 0.93
N PHE A 47 -0.35 10.17 -0.04
CA PHE A 47 -1.45 10.10 -1.03
C PHE A 47 -2.18 8.76 -1.03
N GLY A 48 -1.74 7.85 -0.16
CA GLY A 48 -2.28 6.51 0.00
C GLY A 48 -3.06 6.35 1.30
N LEU A 49 -4.06 5.49 1.29
CA LEU A 49 -4.91 5.17 2.44
C LEU A 49 -5.21 3.67 2.44
N VAL A 50 -4.84 2.99 3.52
CA VAL A 50 -5.30 1.65 3.83
C VAL A 50 -6.66 1.72 4.52
N ARG A 51 -7.68 1.20 3.86
CA ARG A 51 -9.07 1.08 4.36
C ARG A 51 -9.32 -0.35 4.83
N VAL A 52 -9.70 -0.50 6.09
CA VAL A 52 -10.13 -1.77 6.68
C VAL A 52 -11.65 -1.78 6.75
N ASN A 53 -12.28 -2.72 6.04
CA ASN A 53 -13.71 -2.89 6.03
C ASN A 53 -14.11 -4.11 6.88
N ILE A 54 -14.43 -3.86 8.15
CA ILE A 54 -14.82 -4.92 9.09
C ILE A 54 -16.15 -5.57 8.65
N LYS A 55 -17.10 -4.77 8.17
CA LYS A 55 -18.44 -5.25 7.77
C LYS A 55 -18.38 -6.25 6.62
N TYR A 56 -17.55 -5.98 5.61
CA TYR A 56 -17.38 -6.86 4.44
C TYR A 56 -16.12 -7.72 4.53
N ASN A 57 -15.43 -7.70 5.68
CA ASN A 57 -14.22 -8.46 5.96
C ASN A 57 -13.13 -8.37 4.88
N TYR A 58 -12.68 -7.17 4.54
CA TYR A 58 -11.55 -7.01 3.62
C TYR A 58 -10.70 -5.78 3.95
N VAL A 59 -9.47 -5.77 3.44
CA VAL A 59 -8.55 -4.63 3.50
C VAL A 59 -8.20 -4.21 2.07
N SER A 60 -8.28 -2.91 1.81
CA SER A 60 -7.93 -2.32 0.52
C SER A 60 -6.99 -1.14 0.69
N PHE A 61 -6.09 -0.95 -0.26
CA PHE A 61 -5.30 0.27 -0.39
C PHE A 61 -5.89 1.15 -1.48
N VAL A 62 -5.94 2.44 -1.20
CA VAL A 62 -6.47 3.46 -2.09
C VAL A 62 -5.41 4.53 -2.24
N TYR A 63 -5.02 4.82 -3.47
CA TYR A 63 -4.19 5.97 -3.81
C TYR A 63 -5.04 6.97 -4.56
N SER A 64 -4.93 8.26 -4.25
CA SER A 64 -5.76 9.28 -4.91
C SER A 64 -4.94 10.47 -5.37
N GLY A 65 -5.18 10.92 -6.59
CA GLY A 65 -4.68 12.19 -7.10
C GLY A 65 -5.79 13.07 -7.68
N ASP A 66 -5.47 14.35 -7.83
CA ASP A 66 -6.41 15.37 -8.27
C ASP A 66 -6.57 15.40 -9.80
N LEU A 67 -7.81 15.49 -10.29
CA LEU A 67 -8.09 15.48 -11.72
C LEU A 67 -7.52 16.70 -12.46
N LEU A 68 -7.44 17.87 -11.82
CA LEU A 68 -6.85 19.05 -12.44
C LEU A 68 -5.37 18.80 -12.74
N THR A 69 -4.65 18.17 -11.80
CA THR A 69 -3.26 17.76 -12.02
C THR A 69 -3.15 16.86 -13.24
N TYR A 70 -3.99 15.85 -13.37
CA TYR A 70 -3.96 14.94 -14.52
C TYR A 70 -4.38 15.59 -15.84
N MET A 71 -5.27 16.58 -15.81
CA MET A 71 -5.63 17.36 -17.00
C MET A 71 -4.48 18.22 -17.49
N LEU A 72 -3.67 18.77 -16.58
CA LEU A 72 -2.51 19.61 -16.90
C LEU A 72 -1.28 18.78 -17.24
N TYR A 73 -1.12 17.62 -16.59
CA TYR A 73 0.05 16.75 -16.68
C TYR A 73 -0.37 15.27 -16.77
N PRO A 74 -0.78 14.78 -17.95
CA PRO A 74 -1.28 13.41 -18.12
C PRO A 74 -0.28 12.32 -17.73
N GLN A 75 1.02 12.59 -17.82
CA GLN A 75 2.09 11.67 -17.41
C GLN A 75 2.05 11.34 -15.91
N GLU A 76 1.46 12.21 -15.08
CA GLU A 76 1.34 11.95 -13.64
C GLU A 76 0.41 10.77 -13.35
N ILE A 77 -0.53 10.45 -14.26
CA ILE A 77 -1.35 9.24 -14.13
C ILE A 77 -0.46 7.98 -14.14
N GLU A 78 0.54 7.96 -15.04
CA GLU A 78 1.44 6.82 -15.16
C GLU A 78 2.38 6.73 -13.96
N ASN A 79 2.94 7.85 -13.51
CA ASN A 79 3.75 7.92 -12.29
C ASN A 79 2.95 7.40 -11.08
N ASP A 80 1.74 7.93 -10.87
CA ASP A 80 0.88 7.52 -9.77
C ASP A 80 0.44 6.05 -9.88
N CYS A 81 0.30 5.50 -11.10
CA CYS A 81 0.06 4.07 -11.29
C CYS A 81 1.24 3.22 -10.80
N PHE A 82 2.48 3.62 -11.11
CA PHE A 82 3.68 2.93 -10.64
C PHE A 82 3.83 3.03 -9.13
N ASP A 83 3.66 4.22 -8.56
CA ASP A 83 3.71 4.44 -7.12
C ASP A 83 2.62 3.64 -6.40
N HIS A 84 1.38 3.65 -6.92
CA HIS A 84 0.30 2.83 -6.38
C HIS A 84 0.65 1.34 -6.42
N TYR A 85 1.23 0.84 -7.51
CA TYR A 85 1.62 -0.57 -7.62
C TYR A 85 2.71 -0.95 -6.61
N ASP A 86 3.73 -0.11 -6.46
CA ASP A 86 4.84 -0.35 -5.53
C ASP A 86 4.38 -0.32 -4.08
N LEU A 87 3.60 0.70 -3.70
CA LEU A 87 3.01 0.79 -2.37
C LEU A 87 2.04 -0.35 -2.08
N THR A 88 1.28 -0.79 -3.09
CA THR A 88 0.39 -1.95 -2.94
C THR A 88 1.19 -3.20 -2.61
N LYS A 89 2.33 -3.46 -3.27
CA LYS A 89 3.18 -4.63 -2.96
C LYS A 89 3.67 -4.60 -1.52
N ASP A 90 4.09 -3.43 -1.03
CA ASP A 90 4.55 -3.26 0.34
C ASP A 90 3.42 -3.54 1.35
N CYS A 91 2.24 -2.97 1.11
CA CYS A 91 1.07 -3.22 1.94
C CYS A 91 0.73 -4.72 1.93
N VAL A 92 0.64 -5.34 0.75
CA VAL A 92 0.34 -6.77 0.65
C VAL A 92 1.37 -7.60 1.40
N TRP A 93 2.65 -7.33 1.23
CA TRP A 93 3.68 -8.05 1.96
C TRP A 93 3.48 -7.95 3.48
N SER A 94 3.25 -6.75 4.02
CA SER A 94 3.06 -6.57 5.47
C SER A 94 1.80 -7.23 6.00
N PHE A 95 0.66 -7.10 5.31
CA PHE A 95 -0.58 -7.72 5.78
C PHE A 95 -0.52 -9.25 5.71
N TYR A 96 0.09 -9.83 4.67
CA TYR A 96 0.29 -11.28 4.63
C TYR A 96 1.27 -11.76 5.69
N ARG A 97 2.38 -11.04 5.90
CA ARG A 97 3.35 -11.37 6.95
C ARG A 97 2.69 -11.40 8.32
N LEU A 98 1.88 -10.39 8.64
CA LEU A 98 1.11 -10.32 9.88
C LEU A 98 0.18 -11.54 10.04
N MET A 99 -0.53 -11.93 8.98
CA MET A 99 -1.44 -13.09 9.04
C MET A 99 -0.69 -14.42 9.19
N GLU A 100 0.46 -14.57 8.53
CA GLU A 100 1.24 -15.81 8.56
C GLU A 100 1.98 -16.02 9.89
N THR A 101 2.55 -14.95 10.48
CA THR A 101 3.36 -15.09 11.70
C THR A 101 2.58 -14.80 12.97
N GLY A 102 1.54 -13.97 12.90
CA GLY A 102 0.85 -13.45 14.07
C GLY A 102 1.75 -12.58 14.96
N GLU A 103 2.86 -12.06 14.43
CA GLU A 103 3.75 -11.12 15.13
C GLU A 103 3.06 -9.78 15.39
N ASP A 104 3.62 -8.99 16.31
CA ASP A 104 3.12 -7.66 16.59
C ASP A 104 3.16 -6.77 15.32
N PRO A 105 2.09 -6.05 14.99
CA PRO A 105 2.03 -5.21 13.78
C PRO A 105 3.12 -4.14 13.72
N VAL A 106 3.61 -3.64 14.87
CA VAL A 106 4.72 -2.68 14.93
C VAL A 106 6.02 -3.31 14.46
N PHE A 107 6.28 -4.57 14.83
CA PHE A 107 7.47 -5.30 14.38
C PHE A 107 7.40 -5.59 12.88
N VAL A 108 6.25 -6.05 12.38
CA VAL A 108 6.06 -6.27 10.94
C VAL A 108 6.27 -4.99 10.14
N PHE A 109 5.74 -3.85 10.63
CA PHE A 109 5.94 -2.56 9.99
C PHE A 109 7.40 -2.09 10.05
N SER A 110 8.09 -2.29 11.17
CA SER A 110 9.50 -1.93 11.30
C SER A 110 10.39 -2.75 10.37
N GLU A 111 10.09 -4.05 10.21
CA GLU A 111 10.79 -4.92 9.25
C GLU A 111 10.59 -4.42 7.81
N LEU A 112 9.37 -3.99 7.44
CA LEU A 112 9.13 -3.39 6.13
C LEU A 112 10.07 -2.20 5.88
N LEU A 113 10.15 -1.27 6.84
CA LEU A 113 10.97 -0.07 6.72
C LEU A 113 12.45 -0.42 6.53
N GLN A 114 12.95 -1.37 7.32
CA GLN A 114 14.32 -1.85 7.19
C GLN A 114 14.60 -2.42 5.79
N ARG A 115 13.68 -3.24 5.25
CA ARG A 115 13.82 -3.83 3.90
C ARG A 115 13.84 -2.77 2.81
N LYS A 116 13.10 -1.67 2.98
CA LYS A 116 13.13 -0.54 2.04
C LYS A 116 14.45 0.23 2.12
N ASP A 117 14.97 0.46 3.32
CA ASP A 117 16.25 1.12 3.52
C ASP A 117 17.43 0.32 2.94
N GLU A 118 17.39 -1.00 3.04
CA GLU A 118 18.40 -1.90 2.46
C GLU A 118 18.38 -1.85 0.92
N LYS A 119 17.19 -1.95 0.30
CA LYS A 119 17.05 -1.80 -1.17
C LYS A 119 17.57 -0.47 -1.68
N ASN A 120 17.21 0.63 -1.00
CA ASN A 120 17.65 1.97 -1.38
C ASN A 120 19.19 2.13 -1.32
N LYS A 121 19.87 1.42 -0.42
CA LYS A 121 21.34 1.43 -0.34
C LYS A 121 21.98 0.61 -1.47
N GLU A 122 21.39 -0.52 -1.83
CA GLU A 122 21.85 -1.36 -2.94
C GLU A 122 21.75 -0.61 -4.27
N ASP A 123 20.62 0.01 -4.59
CA ASP A 123 20.44 0.78 -5.83
C ASP A 123 21.44 1.94 -5.96
N ASN A 124 21.72 2.64 -4.86
CA ASN A 124 22.70 3.74 -4.82
C ASN A 124 24.15 3.26 -4.98
N THR A 125 24.48 2.01 -4.63
CA THR A 125 25.84 1.48 -4.79
C THR A 125 26.11 0.90 -6.18
N VAL A 126 25.07 0.55 -6.93
CA VAL A 126 25.19 0.11 -8.33
C VAL A 126 25.36 1.31 -9.28
N GLY A 127 24.73 2.44 -9.01
CA GLY A 127 24.85 3.67 -9.82
C GLY A 127 26.19 4.43 -9.71
N LEU A 128 27.11 3.99 -8.84
CA LEU A 128 28.46 4.56 -8.68
C LEU A 128 29.55 3.76 -9.43
N LYS A 129 29.16 2.75 -10.22
CA LYS A 129 30.08 1.89 -10.98
C LYS A 129 30.06 2.12 -12.49
N GLU A 130 29.43 3.18 -12.98
CA GLU A 130 29.45 3.58 -14.40
C GLU A 130 30.31 4.81 -14.66
#